data_AF-A0A7V3PA68-F1
#
_entry.id   AF-A0A7V3PA68-F1
#
_cell.length_a   1.000
_cell.length_b   1.000
_cell.length_c   1.000
_cell.angle_alpha   90.00
_cell.angle_beta   90.00
_cell.angle_gamma   90.00
#
_symmetry.space_group_name_H-M   'P 1'
#
loop_
_entity.id
_entity.type
_entity.pdbx_description
1 polymer ?
#
loop_
_entity_poly.entity_id
_entity_poly.type
_entity_poly.pdbx_seq_one_letter_code
_entity_poly.pdbx_strand_id
1 'polypeptide(L)'
;MNRSDAEAKTVPSGIGPWTFCPHCHQALNVLDPSDKRIWVRLGVSANGHKGVVLLSPEFDVAERRSDIELREGSVVEDLTCPHCGHSLVEQRTCDVCGSPAARLVFYAQTRLVDYFVCTKVGCQWHGVSRAAQVRVRPTIPRQKKPEQDAHLRIRNFNEVSYGFNRELALIEASRCLECKKPSCVSGCPVEVDIPGFIRLIKAGEFVEAARLIKQRNALPAICGRVCPQDDQCEKVCLLGKKDEPVAIGALERFAADYERETDSVTIPRKAPPTGKRIAVVGSGPAGLTLAADMVVKGHSVTIFESLHKPGGVLVYGIPEFRLPKAIVEAEIDYLRRLGVKIEVNSIIGRLYTIEELFTSGYDAVFVGTGAGLPIFMKLPGENLCNILSANEYLTRINLMKAYAFPEYDTPAPRGRQVAVIGGGNVAMDCARTAVRMGSREVTIVYRRTRDEMPARTEEIEHAEQEGVKFRFLTTPVRFIGDDRRWVKQMECVQMQLGEPDASGRPRPIPKAGSNFLMDVDMVIVAVGAGPNPVLFSGAPNLERNERGYIKTFTPSGRTSIPGVWAGGDIVTGSATVILAMGAARQAANDMHEYLMSESKEWV
;
A
#
# COMPACT_ATOMS: atom_id res chain seq x y z
N MET A 1 60.42 -14.57 -18.28
CA MET A 1 61.00 -13.34 -17.68
C MET A 1 60.16 -12.17 -18.15
N ASN A 2 59.57 -11.28 -17.35
CA ASN A 2 59.31 -11.18 -15.92
C ASN A 2 58.11 -10.21 -15.75
N ARG A 3 57.32 -10.44 -14.71
CA ARG A 3 56.25 -9.57 -14.20
C ARG A 3 56.80 -8.28 -13.57
N SER A 4 56.02 -7.20 -13.70
CA SER A 4 55.56 -6.28 -12.62
C SER A 4 54.72 -5.17 -13.30
N ASP A 5 53.38 -5.18 -13.30
CA ASP A 5 52.46 -4.81 -12.19
C ASP A 5 52.93 -3.52 -11.47
N ALA A 6 52.15 -2.45 -11.26
CA ALA A 6 50.71 -2.37 -11.02
C ALA A 6 50.16 -0.93 -11.17
N GLU A 7 48.96 -0.86 -11.76
CA GLU A 7 47.76 -0.18 -11.25
C GLU A 7 47.80 1.34 -10.93
N ALA A 8 47.34 2.12 -11.91
CA ALA A 8 46.42 3.21 -11.64
C ALA A 8 45.13 2.61 -11.05
N LYS A 9 45.06 2.49 -9.72
CA LYS A 9 43.86 2.00 -9.03
C LYS A 9 42.72 2.99 -9.22
N THR A 10 41.81 2.64 -10.11
CA THR A 10 40.41 3.02 -10.04
C THR A 10 39.91 2.82 -8.61
N VAL A 11 39.48 3.92 -7.98
CA VAL A 11 38.93 3.93 -6.63
C VAL A 11 37.66 3.06 -6.63
N PRO A 12 37.56 2.04 -5.75
CA PRO A 12 36.36 1.20 -5.70
C PRO A 12 35.14 2.03 -5.31
N SER A 13 34.13 2.06 -6.18
CA SER A 13 32.81 2.60 -5.88
C SER A 13 32.18 1.75 -4.77
N GLY A 14 32.09 2.31 -3.55
CA GLY A 14 31.35 1.68 -2.45
C GLY A 14 31.99 1.72 -1.06
N ILE A 15 33.15 2.36 -0.86
CA ILE A 15 33.84 2.34 0.44
C ILE A 15 33.74 3.68 1.16
N GLY A 16 32.77 3.79 2.08
CA GLY A 16 32.68 4.86 3.08
C GLY A 16 32.77 6.30 2.55
N PRO A 17 32.71 7.29 3.44
CA PRO A 17 32.95 8.66 3.02
C PRO A 17 34.43 9.07 3.06
N TRP A 18 34.81 9.91 2.10
CA TRP A 18 36.18 10.45 2.03
C TRP A 18 36.31 11.75 2.81
N THR A 19 37.42 11.91 3.53
CA THR A 19 37.75 13.07 4.34
C THR A 19 39.06 13.68 3.86
N PHE A 20 39.11 15.00 3.79
CA PHE A 20 40.19 15.78 3.19
C PHE A 20 40.65 16.87 4.16
N CYS A 21 41.91 17.27 4.03
CA CYS A 21 42.44 18.43 4.72
C CYS A 21 41.87 19.72 4.12
N PRO A 22 41.33 20.67 4.92
CA PRO A 22 40.83 21.95 4.43
C PRO A 22 41.91 22.87 3.85
N HIS A 23 43.20 22.59 4.09
CA HIS A 23 44.31 23.44 3.65
C HIS A 23 45.01 22.93 2.40
N CYS A 24 45.33 21.63 2.34
CA CYS A 24 46.05 21.05 1.20
C CYS A 24 45.18 20.17 0.30
N HIS A 25 43.91 19.95 0.67
CA HIS A 25 42.93 19.15 -0.06
C HIS A 25 43.34 17.68 -0.31
N GLN A 26 44.41 17.20 0.33
CA GLN A 26 44.81 15.79 0.27
C GLN A 26 43.85 14.93 1.10
N ALA A 27 43.59 13.71 0.62
CA ALA A 27 42.78 12.73 1.33
C ALA A 27 43.48 12.28 2.61
N LEU A 28 42.73 12.22 3.71
CA LEU A 28 43.19 11.83 5.04
C LEU A 28 42.88 10.37 5.36
N ASN A 29 42.11 9.70 4.49
CA ASN A 29 41.75 8.30 4.66
C ASN A 29 42.94 7.37 4.42
N VAL A 30 43.13 6.40 5.31
CA VAL A 30 44.12 5.33 5.21
C VAL A 30 43.44 3.98 5.47
N LEU A 31 43.84 2.94 4.75
CA LEU A 31 43.44 1.57 5.03
C LEU A 31 44.36 1.01 6.12
N ASP A 32 43.81 0.59 7.25
CA ASP A 32 44.56 -0.12 8.28
C ASP A 32 44.61 -1.62 7.92
N PRO A 33 45.80 -2.19 7.63
CA PRO A 33 45.92 -3.59 7.24
C PRO A 33 45.60 -4.57 8.38
N SER A 34 45.60 -4.13 9.64
CA SER A 34 45.37 -4.99 10.81
C SER A 34 43.89 -5.39 10.97
N ASP A 35 42.96 -4.46 10.72
CA ASP A 35 41.52 -4.70 10.81
C ASP A 35 40.79 -4.57 9.47
N LYS A 36 41.52 -4.25 8.40
CA LYS A 36 41.02 -4.06 7.04
C LYS A 36 39.95 -2.95 6.93
N ARG A 37 39.94 -1.99 7.85
CA ARG A 37 39.03 -0.84 7.85
C ARG A 37 39.70 0.42 7.32
N ILE A 38 38.90 1.34 6.79
CA ILE A 38 39.35 2.69 6.44
C ILE A 38 39.23 3.59 7.67
N TRP A 39 40.29 4.36 7.92
CA TRP A 39 40.40 5.31 9.02
C TRP A 39 40.76 6.70 8.49
N VAL A 40 40.34 7.75 9.18
CA VAL A 40 40.86 9.11 8.96
C VAL A 40 42.09 9.29 9.84
N ARG A 41 43.26 9.50 9.22
CA ARG A 41 44.54 9.64 9.92
C ARG A 41 44.90 11.10 10.13
N LEU A 42 45.09 11.50 11.39
CA LEU A 42 45.54 12.83 11.78
C LEU A 42 46.81 12.72 12.64
N GLY A 43 47.67 13.72 12.58
CA GLY A 43 48.70 13.91 13.60
C GLY A 43 48.06 14.44 14.88
N VAL A 44 48.55 14.03 16.04
CA VAL A 44 48.07 14.52 17.35
C VAL A 44 49.26 14.98 18.20
N SER A 45 49.10 16.10 18.90
CA SER A 45 50.04 16.55 19.93
C SER A 45 49.31 16.59 21.27
N ALA A 46 49.84 15.88 22.26
CA ALA A 46 49.26 15.84 23.60
C ALA A 46 50.34 15.52 24.65
N ASN A 47 50.32 16.22 25.79
CA ASN A 47 51.23 16.01 26.91
C ASN A 47 52.72 16.12 26.50
N GLY A 48 53.05 17.01 25.57
CA GLY A 48 54.42 17.16 25.04
C GLY A 48 54.89 16.04 24.11
N HIS A 49 54.03 15.07 23.77
CA HIS A 49 54.31 14.01 22.80
C HIS A 49 53.56 14.24 21.49
N LYS A 50 54.17 13.82 20.37
CA LYS A 50 53.54 13.82 19.04
C LYS A 50 53.31 12.40 18.57
N GLY A 51 52.14 12.15 17.99
CA GLY A 51 51.71 10.84 17.51
C GLY A 51 50.68 10.95 16.39
N VAL A 52 49.95 9.85 16.19
CA VAL A 52 48.88 9.67 15.20
C VAL A 52 47.60 9.25 15.90
N VAL A 53 46.50 9.89 15.51
CA VAL A 53 45.15 9.43 15.84
C VAL A 53 44.44 8.97 14.57
N LEU A 54 43.81 7.82 14.66
CA LEU A 54 42.90 7.26 13.66
C LEU A 54 41.48 7.47 14.14
N LEU A 55 40.63 8.05 13.29
CA LEU A 55 39.21 8.29 13.57
C LEU A 55 38.35 7.50 12.59
N SER A 56 37.20 6.99 13.04
CA SER A 56 36.23 6.40 12.12
C SER A 56 35.80 7.45 11.06
N PRO A 57 35.74 7.08 9.77
CA PRO A 57 35.21 7.96 8.74
C PRO A 57 33.69 8.09 8.82
N GLU A 58 33.00 7.25 9.58
CA GLU A 58 31.54 7.27 9.72
C GLU A 58 31.07 8.39 10.67
N PHE A 59 30.06 9.14 10.23
CA PHE A 59 29.59 10.36 10.90
C PHE A 59 28.85 10.17 12.21
N ASP A 60 28.46 8.95 12.54
CA ASP A 60 27.67 8.56 13.72
C ASP A 60 28.43 7.58 14.62
N VAL A 61 29.66 7.22 14.25
CA VAL A 61 30.53 6.33 15.02
C VAL A 61 31.71 7.12 15.60
N ALA A 62 31.65 7.43 16.89
CA ALA A 62 32.73 8.08 17.61
C ALA A 62 33.82 7.08 18.06
N GLU A 63 34.45 6.40 17.11
CA GLU A 63 35.58 5.48 17.36
C GLU A 63 36.92 6.17 17.04
N ARG A 64 37.90 6.05 17.94
CA ARG A 64 39.25 6.57 17.75
C ARG A 64 40.32 5.61 18.28
N ARG A 65 41.48 5.59 17.64
CA ARG A 65 42.70 4.90 18.09
C ARG A 65 43.87 5.86 18.06
N SER A 66 44.77 5.75 19.03
CA SER A 66 45.96 6.60 19.13
C SER A 66 47.17 5.73 19.39
N ASP A 67 48.30 6.06 18.77
CA ASP A 67 49.59 5.42 19.02
C ASP A 67 50.33 6.02 20.25
N ILE A 68 49.85 7.16 20.76
CA ILE A 68 50.27 7.77 22.02
C ILE A 68 49.17 7.66 23.08
N GLU A 69 49.57 7.65 24.35
CA GLU A 69 48.64 7.57 25.48
C GLU A 69 47.87 8.90 25.63
N LEU A 70 46.55 8.81 25.45
CA LEU A 70 45.63 9.93 25.62
C LEU A 70 44.81 9.74 26.89
N ARG A 71 45.01 10.62 27.88
CA ARG A 71 44.30 10.54 29.17
C ARG A 71 42.83 10.93 28.99
N GLU A 72 41.93 10.09 29.46
CA GLU A 72 40.50 10.34 29.41
C GLU A 72 40.15 11.68 30.09
N GLY A 73 39.31 12.49 29.45
CA GLY A 73 38.91 13.83 29.91
C GLY A 73 39.89 14.97 29.57
N SER A 74 41.11 14.68 29.09
CA SER A 74 42.08 15.70 28.69
C SER A 74 41.73 16.34 27.33
N VAL A 75 42.25 17.53 27.06
CA VAL A 75 42.12 18.21 25.77
C VAL A 75 43.46 18.09 25.05
N VAL A 76 43.48 17.52 23.84
CA VAL A 76 44.72 17.45 23.05
C VAL A 76 45.14 18.86 22.61
N GLU A 77 46.44 19.11 22.59
CA GLU A 77 47.02 20.42 22.29
C GLU A 77 46.76 20.80 20.83
N ASP A 78 46.90 19.82 19.92
CA ASP A 78 46.67 20.04 18.50
C ASP A 78 46.32 18.74 17.75
N LEU A 79 45.60 18.91 16.63
CA LEU A 79 45.38 17.90 15.61
C LEU A 79 45.87 18.46 14.29
N THR A 80 46.75 17.75 13.59
CA THR A 80 47.45 18.26 12.40
C THR A 80 47.22 17.37 11.18
N CYS A 81 47.31 17.98 9.99
CA CYS A 81 47.30 17.24 8.74
C CYS A 81 48.63 16.48 8.56
N PRO A 82 48.62 15.16 8.31
CA PRO A 82 49.84 14.38 8.09
C PRO A 82 50.57 14.73 6.78
N HIS A 83 49.89 15.39 5.83
CA HIS A 83 50.47 15.74 4.53
C HIS A 83 51.13 17.12 4.51
N CYS A 84 50.49 18.13 5.12
CA CYS A 84 51.00 19.51 5.09
C CYS A 84 51.43 20.05 6.46
N GLY A 85 51.22 19.29 7.54
CA GLY A 85 51.61 19.69 8.91
C GLY A 85 50.78 20.82 9.52
N HIS A 86 49.79 21.36 8.80
CA HIS A 86 48.95 22.46 9.29
C HIS A 86 48.08 21.99 10.47
N SER A 87 47.93 22.85 11.48
CA SER A 87 46.94 22.65 12.55
C SER A 87 45.54 22.67 11.95
N LEU A 88 44.74 21.69 12.34
CA LEU A 88 43.35 21.56 11.95
C LEU A 88 42.42 22.12 13.03
N VAL A 89 42.94 22.46 14.21
CA VAL A 89 42.19 23.04 15.33
C VAL A 89 41.89 24.51 15.01
N GLU A 90 40.60 24.83 14.87
CA GLU A 90 40.15 26.19 14.55
C GLU A 90 39.46 26.86 15.77
N GLN A 91 39.10 28.14 15.65
CA GLN A 91 38.45 28.92 16.72
C GLN A 91 37.03 28.42 17.11
N ARG A 92 36.52 27.37 16.48
CA ARG A 92 35.23 26.77 16.82
C ARG A 92 35.38 25.84 18.01
N THR A 93 34.40 25.88 18.92
CA THR A 93 34.33 24.99 20.09
C THR A 93 33.30 23.89 19.90
N CYS A 94 33.47 22.82 20.67
CA CYS A 94 32.57 21.69 20.76
C CYS A 94 31.26 22.08 21.44
N ASP A 95 30.14 21.80 20.77
CA ASP A 95 28.80 22.16 21.26
C ASP A 95 28.39 21.39 22.53
N VAL A 96 29.12 20.33 22.90
CA VAL A 96 28.84 19.48 24.07
C VAL A 96 29.72 19.83 25.27
N CYS A 97 31.03 19.97 25.07
CA CYS A 97 31.97 20.13 26.19
C CYS A 97 32.76 21.45 26.15
N GLY A 98 32.56 22.30 25.13
CA GLY A 98 33.20 23.61 25.02
C GLY A 98 34.68 23.58 24.63
N SER A 99 35.31 22.41 24.50
CA SER A 99 36.71 22.29 24.07
C SER A 99 36.89 22.69 22.60
N PRO A 100 38.11 23.06 22.15
CA PRO A 100 38.39 23.33 20.74
C PRO A 100 37.99 22.18 19.80
N ALA A 101 37.77 22.51 18.53
CA ALA A 101 37.40 21.53 17.52
C ALA A 101 38.31 21.62 16.29
N ALA A 102 38.72 20.45 15.78
CA ALA A 102 39.44 20.35 14.52
C ALA A 102 38.47 20.33 13.33
N ARG A 103 38.73 21.15 12.30
CA ARG A 103 37.96 21.17 11.06
C ARG A 103 38.59 20.27 9.99
N LEU A 104 37.75 19.44 9.39
CA LEU A 104 38.02 18.57 8.26
C LEU A 104 37.00 18.86 7.16
N VAL A 105 37.32 18.49 5.92
CA VAL A 105 36.36 18.53 4.81
C VAL A 105 35.92 17.13 4.49
N PHE A 106 34.62 16.88 4.54
CA PHE A 106 34.04 15.58 4.29
C PHE A 106 33.31 15.56 2.94
N TYR A 107 33.48 14.49 2.16
CA TYR A 107 32.74 14.28 0.93
C TYR A 107 31.52 13.39 1.15
N ALA A 108 30.35 14.01 1.11
CA ALA A 108 29.05 13.35 1.16
C ALA A 108 28.46 13.27 -0.25
N GLN A 109 28.70 12.14 -0.94
CA GLN A 109 28.19 11.82 -2.28
C GLN A 109 28.53 12.83 -3.39
N THR A 110 27.88 14.00 -3.46
CA THR A 110 28.08 15.01 -4.52
C THR A 110 28.58 16.35 -3.97
N ARG A 111 28.81 16.45 -2.65
CA ARG A 111 29.16 17.73 -2.00
C ARG A 111 30.24 17.56 -0.94
N LEU A 112 31.05 18.60 -0.80
CA LEU A 112 32.00 18.79 0.28
C LEU A 112 31.34 19.56 1.41
N VAL A 113 31.49 19.09 2.65
CA VAL A 113 30.93 19.72 3.85
C VAL A 113 31.95 19.80 4.97
N ASP A 114 31.92 20.89 5.72
CA ASP A 114 32.77 21.05 6.89
C ASP A 114 32.31 20.09 8.00
N TYR A 115 33.28 19.34 8.51
CA TYR A 115 33.12 18.36 9.59
C TYR A 115 34.09 18.67 10.71
N PHE A 116 33.62 18.58 11.95
CA PHE A 116 34.35 19.02 13.13
C PHE A 116 34.52 17.86 14.11
N VAL A 117 35.71 17.74 14.68
CA VAL A 117 36.07 16.72 15.67
C VAL A 117 36.49 17.40 16.97
N CYS A 118 35.90 16.99 18.10
CA CYS A 118 36.29 17.51 19.41
C CYS A 118 37.74 17.13 19.77
N THR A 119 38.51 18.07 20.32
CA THR A 119 39.86 17.77 20.84
C THR A 119 39.86 17.14 22.24
N LYS A 120 38.70 17.06 22.92
CA LYS A 120 38.60 16.43 24.23
C LYS A 120 38.55 14.91 24.14
N VAL A 121 39.53 14.26 24.74
CA VAL A 121 39.58 12.82 24.96
C VAL A 121 38.38 12.43 25.82
N GLY A 122 37.49 11.63 25.26
CA GLY A 122 36.27 11.09 25.88
C GLY A 122 34.99 11.73 25.37
N CYS A 123 35.10 12.88 24.71
CA CYS A 123 33.96 13.50 24.09
C CYS A 123 33.61 12.78 22.79
N GLN A 124 32.37 12.30 22.69
CA GLN A 124 31.83 11.68 21.47
C GLN A 124 31.26 12.70 20.48
N TRP A 125 31.49 14.00 20.71
CA TRP A 125 31.00 15.02 19.79
C TRP A 125 31.87 15.12 18.54
N HIS A 126 31.21 14.90 17.42
CA HIS A 126 31.67 15.12 16.06
C HIS A 126 30.49 15.70 15.27
N GLY A 127 30.71 16.65 14.37
CA GLY A 127 29.59 17.40 13.82
C GLY A 127 29.82 18.09 12.49
N VAL A 128 28.74 18.13 11.70
CA VAL A 128 28.53 19.06 10.58
C VAL A 128 27.65 20.21 11.10
N SER A 129 27.74 21.44 10.55
CA SER A 129 26.86 22.53 11.01
C SER A 129 25.38 22.14 10.87
N ARG A 130 24.48 22.62 11.76
CA ARG A 130 23.03 22.31 11.68
C ARG A 130 22.45 22.58 10.28
N ALA A 131 22.92 23.63 9.62
CA ALA A 131 22.52 23.99 8.26
C ALA A 131 23.01 22.98 7.19
N ALA A 132 24.19 22.37 7.40
CA ALA A 132 24.75 21.36 6.51
C ALA A 132 24.27 19.94 6.85
N GLN A 133 23.91 19.60 8.10
CA GLN A 133 23.25 18.34 8.46
C GLN A 133 21.95 18.12 7.67
N VAL A 134 21.17 19.19 7.43
CA VAL A 134 19.96 19.16 6.61
C VAL A 134 20.26 18.85 5.14
N ARG A 135 21.47 19.12 4.67
CA ARG A 135 21.91 18.97 3.27
C ARG A 135 22.72 17.69 3.00
N VAL A 136 23.06 16.94 4.04
CA VAL A 136 24.00 15.80 4.02
C VAL A 136 23.33 14.46 4.29
N ARG A 137 22.01 14.42 4.59
CA ARG A 137 21.30 13.13 4.60
C ARG A 137 21.50 12.48 3.23
N PRO A 138 22.15 11.29 3.15
CA PRO A 138 22.18 10.53 1.92
C PRO A 138 20.74 10.38 1.47
N THR A 139 20.45 10.73 0.21
CA THR A 139 19.13 10.45 -0.36
C THR A 139 19.08 8.95 -0.57
N ILE A 140 18.66 8.21 0.46
CA ILE A 140 18.32 6.80 0.36
C ILE A 140 17.17 6.75 -0.63
N PRO A 141 17.29 6.14 -1.82
CA PRO A 141 16.21 6.11 -2.81
C PRO A 141 15.01 5.32 -2.27
N ARG A 142 13.82 5.50 -2.85
CA ARG A 142 12.66 4.71 -2.46
C ARG A 142 12.94 3.24 -2.77
N GLN A 143 12.71 2.37 -1.79
CA GLN A 143 12.93 0.94 -1.98
C GLN A 143 11.84 0.39 -2.90
N LYS A 144 12.28 -0.30 -3.97
CA LYS A 144 11.37 -1.03 -4.85
C LYS A 144 11.05 -2.38 -4.24
N LYS A 145 9.79 -2.79 -4.31
CA LYS A 145 9.39 -4.14 -3.93
C LYS A 145 9.96 -5.11 -4.97
N PRO A 146 10.65 -6.19 -4.57
CA PRO A 146 10.95 -7.28 -5.48
C PRO A 146 9.66 -7.86 -6.09
N GLU A 147 9.70 -8.18 -7.38
CA GLU A 147 8.57 -8.71 -8.13
C GLU A 147 8.99 -9.95 -8.93
N GLN A 148 8.00 -10.80 -9.24
CA GLN A 148 8.18 -11.85 -10.23
C GLN A 148 8.50 -11.25 -11.61
N ASP A 149 9.38 -11.92 -12.35
CA ASP A 149 9.63 -11.61 -13.75
C ASP A 149 8.33 -11.67 -14.59
N ALA A 150 8.14 -10.70 -15.48
CA ALA A 150 6.91 -10.57 -16.25
C ALA A 150 6.62 -11.80 -17.14
N HIS A 151 7.65 -12.44 -17.72
CA HIS A 151 7.48 -13.62 -18.56
C HIS A 151 7.14 -14.88 -17.75
N LEU A 152 7.59 -14.95 -16.50
CA LEU A 152 7.29 -16.06 -15.59
C LEU A 152 5.92 -15.91 -14.94
N ARG A 153 5.57 -14.70 -14.49
CA ARG A 153 4.34 -14.43 -13.71
C ARG A 153 3.04 -14.56 -14.51
N ILE A 154 3.10 -14.45 -15.84
CA ILE A 154 1.94 -14.70 -16.71
C ILE A 154 1.57 -16.18 -16.78
N ARG A 155 2.37 -17.11 -16.23
CA ARG A 155 2.11 -18.55 -16.26
C ARG A 155 1.53 -19.09 -14.95
N ASN A 156 1.28 -18.23 -13.97
CA ASN A 156 0.78 -18.62 -12.66
C ASN A 156 -0.11 -17.52 -12.06
N PHE A 157 -0.79 -17.87 -10.98
CA PHE A 157 -1.66 -16.96 -10.21
C PHE A 157 -1.03 -16.52 -8.88
N ASN A 158 0.26 -16.79 -8.67
CA ASN A 158 0.96 -16.38 -7.45
C ASN A 158 1.11 -14.86 -7.39
N GLU A 159 1.26 -14.32 -6.18
CA GLU A 159 1.40 -12.89 -5.95
C GLU A 159 2.57 -12.28 -6.74
N VAL A 160 2.31 -11.22 -7.52
CA VAL A 160 3.33 -10.59 -8.36
C VAL A 160 4.44 -9.94 -7.53
N SER A 161 4.06 -9.26 -6.45
CA SER A 161 5.03 -8.59 -5.57
C SER A 161 5.36 -9.48 -4.37
N TYR A 162 6.65 -9.67 -4.12
CA TYR A 162 7.15 -10.41 -2.95
C TYR A 162 7.09 -9.58 -1.65
N GLY A 163 6.83 -8.27 -1.75
CA GLY A 163 6.89 -7.37 -0.59
C GLY A 163 8.32 -7.09 -0.14
N PHE A 164 8.49 -6.35 0.96
CA PHE A 164 9.81 -6.11 1.53
C PHE A 164 10.28 -7.28 2.39
N ASN A 165 11.58 -7.56 2.34
CA ASN A 165 12.25 -8.30 3.41
C ASN A 165 12.63 -7.33 4.54
N ARG A 166 13.24 -7.88 5.59
CA ARG A 166 13.65 -7.12 6.78
C ARG A 166 14.57 -5.94 6.42
N GLU A 167 15.59 -6.17 5.60
CA GLU A 167 16.59 -5.17 5.26
C GLU A 167 15.97 -4.01 4.48
N LEU A 168 15.17 -4.31 3.45
CA LEU A 168 14.47 -3.29 2.66
C LEU A 168 13.47 -2.50 3.51
N ALA A 169 12.74 -3.17 4.41
CA ALA A 169 11.79 -2.51 5.30
C ALA A 169 12.49 -1.53 6.25
N LEU A 170 13.65 -1.90 6.82
CA LEU A 170 14.45 -1.01 7.67
C LEU A 170 14.98 0.20 6.90
N ILE A 171 15.50 -0.02 5.68
CA ILE A 171 16.01 1.05 4.82
C ILE A 171 14.87 2.00 4.44
N GLU A 172 13.72 1.49 4.01
CA GLU A 172 12.57 2.32 3.65
C GLU A 172 11.99 3.06 4.86
N ALA A 173 11.87 2.41 6.02
CA ALA A 173 11.43 3.05 7.26
C ALA A 173 12.34 4.22 7.67
N SER A 174 13.64 4.12 7.39
CA SER A 174 14.62 5.20 7.67
C SER A 174 14.41 6.47 6.84
N ARG A 175 13.68 6.40 5.71
CA ARG A 175 13.30 7.57 4.89
C ARG A 175 12.23 8.44 5.56
N CYS A 176 11.49 7.91 6.53
CA CYS A 176 10.45 8.66 7.22
C CYS A 176 11.02 9.86 7.98
N LEU A 177 10.39 11.03 7.81
CA LEU A 177 10.83 12.28 8.41
C LEU A 177 10.37 12.47 9.86
N GLU A 178 9.55 11.55 10.40
CA GLU A 178 8.96 11.63 11.74
C GLU A 178 8.27 13.00 11.96
N CYS A 179 7.44 13.39 10.99
CA CYS A 179 6.77 14.68 10.92
C CYS A 179 5.96 14.97 12.19
N LYS A 180 6.16 16.14 12.82
CA LYS A 180 5.37 16.60 13.98
C LYS A 180 3.87 16.70 13.68
N LYS A 181 3.50 17.05 12.44
CA LYS A 181 2.13 17.11 11.94
C LYS A 181 2.02 16.15 10.75
N PRO A 182 1.72 14.87 10.98
CA PRO A 182 1.81 13.85 9.94
C PRO A 182 0.56 13.86 9.04
N SER A 183 0.64 14.54 7.91
CA SER A 183 -0.44 14.59 6.91
C SER A 183 -0.82 13.20 6.37
N CYS A 184 0.12 12.24 6.38
CA CYS A 184 -0.15 10.85 6.01
C CYS A 184 -1.23 10.18 6.86
N VAL A 185 -1.35 10.54 8.15
CA VAL A 185 -2.39 10.00 9.06
C VAL A 185 -3.77 10.50 8.61
N SER A 186 -3.92 11.81 8.37
CA SER A 186 -5.16 12.38 7.84
C SER A 186 -5.48 11.93 6.41
N GLY A 187 -4.48 11.51 5.64
CA GLY A 187 -4.67 10.93 4.31
C GLY A 187 -5.09 9.46 4.32
N CYS A 188 -5.08 8.81 5.49
CA CYS A 188 -5.56 7.44 5.67
C CYS A 188 -7.02 7.48 6.15
N PRO A 189 -7.98 6.88 5.43
CA PRO A 189 -9.40 6.92 5.81
C PRO A 189 -9.75 6.29 7.16
N VAL A 190 -8.86 5.46 7.72
CA VAL A 190 -9.01 4.86 9.07
C VAL A 190 -8.01 5.45 10.09
N GLU A 191 -7.24 6.48 9.70
CA GLU A 191 -6.31 7.21 10.56
C GLU A 191 -5.27 6.33 11.27
N VAL A 192 -4.63 5.42 10.52
CA VAL A 192 -3.51 4.62 11.06
C VAL A 192 -2.40 5.55 11.56
N ASP A 193 -1.82 5.24 12.73
CA ASP A 193 -0.62 5.93 13.25
C ASP A 193 0.62 5.54 12.44
N ILE A 194 0.74 6.15 11.26
CA ILE A 194 1.80 5.86 10.30
C ILE A 194 3.21 6.16 10.85
N PRO A 195 3.50 7.34 11.42
CA PRO A 195 4.82 7.57 12.02
C PRO A 195 5.12 6.63 13.18
N GLY A 196 4.11 6.25 13.97
CA GLY A 196 4.26 5.32 15.08
C GLY A 196 4.73 3.94 14.62
N PHE A 197 4.00 3.31 13.68
CA PHE A 197 4.38 1.96 13.26
C PHE A 197 5.70 1.94 12.48
N ILE A 198 6.00 2.99 11.71
CA ILE A 198 7.28 3.09 11.00
C ILE A 198 8.44 3.21 11.99
N ARG A 199 8.25 3.91 13.12
CA ARG A 199 9.25 3.97 14.18
C ARG A 199 9.52 2.60 14.81
N LEU A 200 8.47 1.82 15.02
CA LEU A 200 8.58 0.44 15.51
C LEU A 200 9.34 -0.44 14.49
N ILE A 201 9.06 -0.32 13.19
CA ILE A 201 9.84 -1.00 12.15
C ILE A 201 11.31 -0.60 12.22
N LYS A 202 11.62 0.70 12.32
CA LYS A 202 13.00 1.21 12.42
C LYS A 202 13.73 0.68 13.67
N ALA A 203 13.01 0.42 14.76
CA ALA A 203 13.54 -0.19 15.98
C ALA A 203 13.68 -1.73 15.90
N GLY A 204 13.21 -2.37 14.82
CA GLY A 204 13.19 -3.82 14.68
C GLY A 204 12.01 -4.51 15.36
N GLU A 205 11.04 -3.74 15.86
CA GLU A 205 9.86 -4.22 16.59
C GLU A 205 8.67 -4.46 15.64
N PHE A 206 8.83 -5.39 14.70
CA PHE A 206 7.88 -5.59 13.59
C PHE A 206 6.50 -6.09 14.03
N VAL A 207 6.45 -6.97 15.03
CA VAL A 207 5.19 -7.46 15.59
C VAL A 207 4.42 -6.34 16.30
N GLU A 208 5.11 -5.48 17.04
CA GLU A 208 4.48 -4.31 17.67
C GLU A 208 3.99 -3.31 16.62
N ALA A 209 4.72 -3.13 15.51
CA ALA A 209 4.26 -2.33 14.39
C ALA A 209 2.91 -2.85 13.84
N ALA A 210 2.80 -4.17 13.64
CA ALA A 210 1.55 -4.80 13.19
C ALA A 210 0.41 -4.60 14.19
N ARG A 211 0.69 -4.76 15.49
CA ARG A 211 -0.28 -4.54 16.57
C ARG A 211 -0.76 -3.10 16.63
N LEU A 212 0.13 -2.13 16.45
CA LEU A 212 -0.22 -0.71 16.41
C LEU A 212 -1.12 -0.39 15.21
N ILE A 213 -0.81 -0.94 14.03
CA ILE A 213 -1.66 -0.78 12.83
C ILE A 213 -3.06 -1.37 13.11
N LYS A 214 -3.14 -2.56 13.72
CA LYS A 214 -4.40 -3.26 14.04
C LYS A 214 -5.33 -2.52 15.00
N GLN A 215 -4.87 -1.51 15.72
CA GLN A 215 -5.74 -0.63 16.51
C GLN A 215 -6.67 0.20 15.63
N ARG A 216 -6.26 0.49 14.40
CA ARG A 216 -6.95 1.37 13.44
C ARG A 216 -7.41 0.65 12.18
N ASN A 217 -6.69 -0.38 11.75
CA ASN A 217 -6.96 -1.14 10.54
C ASN A 217 -7.10 -2.63 10.85
N ALA A 218 -8.32 -3.18 10.71
CA ALA A 218 -8.59 -4.59 10.96
C ALA A 218 -8.01 -5.54 9.89
N LEU A 219 -7.57 -5.02 8.73
CA LEU A 219 -7.15 -5.80 7.56
C LEU A 219 -5.81 -5.30 6.99
N PRO A 220 -4.73 -5.17 7.79
CA PRO A 220 -3.51 -4.51 7.36
C PRO A 220 -2.77 -5.25 6.23
N ALA A 221 -2.75 -6.58 6.25
CA ALA A 221 -2.13 -7.38 5.19
C ALA A 221 -2.84 -7.21 3.84
N ILE A 222 -4.14 -6.88 3.86
CA ILE A 222 -4.93 -6.58 2.66
C ILE A 222 -4.69 -5.13 2.22
N CYS A 223 -4.81 -4.17 3.13
CA CYS A 223 -4.70 -2.74 2.81
C CYS A 223 -3.32 -2.37 2.24
N GLY A 224 -2.25 -2.92 2.81
CA GLY A 224 -0.90 -2.72 2.29
C GLY A 224 -0.70 -3.20 0.84
N ARG A 225 -1.57 -4.12 0.35
CA ARG A 225 -1.55 -4.63 -1.02
C ARG A 225 -2.45 -3.86 -1.98
N VAL A 226 -3.64 -3.48 -1.55
CA VAL A 226 -4.71 -3.05 -2.47
C VAL A 226 -5.13 -1.59 -2.36
N CYS A 227 -4.68 -0.86 -1.33
CA CYS A 227 -4.95 0.57 -1.25
C CYS A 227 -4.32 1.32 -2.44
N PRO A 228 -4.98 2.34 -3.00
CA PRO A 228 -4.35 3.27 -3.94
C PRO A 228 -3.56 4.31 -3.13
N GLN A 229 -2.36 3.95 -2.67
CA GLN A 229 -1.58 4.84 -1.79
C GLN A 229 -1.20 6.15 -2.49
N ASP A 230 -1.05 6.12 -3.81
CA ASP A 230 -0.82 7.24 -4.72
C ASP A 230 -1.96 8.26 -4.74
N ASP A 231 -3.15 7.91 -4.23
CA ASP A 231 -4.27 8.83 -4.01
C ASP A 231 -4.59 9.08 -2.51
N GLN A 232 -3.78 8.55 -1.59
CA GLN A 232 -4.08 8.51 -0.16
C GLN A 232 -2.88 8.93 0.71
N CYS A 233 -2.43 8.06 1.62
CA CYS A 233 -1.42 8.37 2.63
C CYS A 233 -0.07 8.77 2.01
N GLU A 234 0.32 8.18 0.87
CA GLU A 234 1.59 8.50 0.20
C GLU A 234 1.49 9.79 -0.61
N LYS A 235 0.34 10.09 -1.23
CA LYS A 235 0.06 11.36 -1.93
C LYS A 235 0.32 12.58 -1.06
N VAL A 236 -0.05 12.50 0.21
CA VAL A 236 0.09 13.60 1.17
C VAL A 236 1.35 13.51 2.01
N CYS A 237 2.26 12.57 1.73
CA CYS A 237 3.53 12.44 2.44
C CYS A 237 4.41 13.67 2.20
N LEU A 238 4.93 14.28 3.27
CA LEU A 238 5.75 15.50 3.15
C LEU A 238 7.09 15.26 2.43
N LEU A 239 7.62 14.03 2.46
CA LEU A 239 8.80 13.66 1.67
C LEU A 239 8.50 13.75 0.16
N GLY A 240 7.28 13.37 -0.23
CA GLY A 240 6.75 13.43 -1.60
C GLY A 240 6.84 14.81 -2.28
N LYS A 241 7.03 15.89 -1.50
CA LYS A 241 7.19 17.26 -2.03
C LYS A 241 8.61 17.55 -2.56
N LYS A 242 9.61 16.76 -2.15
CA LYS A 242 11.03 16.97 -2.47
C LYS A 242 11.71 15.75 -3.07
N ASP A 243 11.17 14.56 -2.82
CA ASP A 243 11.63 13.26 -3.31
C ASP A 243 10.38 12.35 -3.46
N GLU A 244 10.54 11.07 -3.78
CA GLU A 244 9.45 10.11 -3.74
C GLU A 244 8.87 9.96 -2.32
N PRO A 245 7.56 9.71 -2.14
CA PRO A 245 6.99 9.48 -0.82
C PRO A 245 7.56 8.20 -0.17
N VAL A 246 7.42 8.10 1.15
CA VAL A 246 7.71 6.84 1.87
C VAL A 246 6.73 5.76 1.38
N ALA A 247 7.21 4.54 1.12
CA ALA A 247 6.38 3.40 0.71
C ALA A 247 5.58 2.83 1.89
N ILE A 248 4.63 3.62 2.41
CA ILE A 248 3.80 3.33 3.59
C ILE A 248 3.05 2.02 3.41
N GLY A 249 2.44 1.79 2.24
CA GLY A 249 1.68 0.55 2.00
C GLY A 249 2.56 -0.71 2.03
N ALA A 250 3.80 -0.60 1.56
CA ALA A 250 4.76 -1.70 1.58
C ALA A 250 5.26 -2.00 3.00
N LEU A 251 5.46 -0.97 3.83
CA LEU A 251 5.81 -1.11 5.24
C LEU A 251 4.65 -1.69 6.07
N GLU A 252 3.41 -1.26 5.81
CA GLU A 252 2.20 -1.81 6.42
C GLU A 252 2.05 -3.30 6.09
N ARG A 253 2.20 -3.65 4.81
CA ARG A 253 2.21 -5.04 4.35
C ARG A 253 3.29 -5.85 5.07
N PHE A 254 4.52 -5.35 5.10
CA PHE A 254 5.65 -6.03 5.74
C PHE A 254 5.37 -6.36 7.21
N ALA A 255 4.90 -5.37 7.99
CA ALA A 255 4.60 -5.60 9.40
C ALA A 255 3.51 -6.68 9.59
N ALA A 256 2.43 -6.61 8.81
CA ALA A 256 1.33 -7.56 8.89
C ALA A 256 1.72 -8.97 8.43
N ASP A 257 2.49 -9.08 7.34
CA ASP A 257 2.99 -10.37 6.84
C ASP A 257 3.98 -10.98 7.86
N TYR A 258 4.88 -10.18 8.44
CA TYR A 258 5.84 -10.64 9.45
C TYR A 258 5.14 -11.23 10.68
N GLU A 259 4.16 -10.54 11.26
CA GLU A 259 3.41 -11.04 12.43
C GLU A 259 2.74 -12.39 12.13
N ARG A 260 2.17 -12.54 10.93
CA ARG A 260 1.49 -13.76 10.49
C ARG A 260 2.48 -14.91 10.28
N GLU A 261 3.62 -14.64 9.65
CA GLU A 261 4.63 -15.65 9.31
C GLU A 261 5.44 -16.12 10.51
N THR A 262 5.55 -15.29 11.56
CA THR A 262 6.20 -15.68 12.83
C THR A 262 5.21 -16.22 13.87
N ASP A 263 3.97 -16.56 13.47
CA ASP A 263 2.89 -17.06 14.33
C ASP A 263 2.72 -16.23 15.62
N SER A 264 2.90 -14.91 15.51
CA SER A 264 2.94 -13.97 16.65
C SER A 264 1.62 -13.22 16.84
N VAL A 265 0.58 -13.63 16.10
CA VAL A 265 -0.75 -13.03 16.13
C VAL A 265 -1.39 -13.25 17.49
N THR A 266 -1.73 -12.14 18.17
CA THR A 266 -2.40 -12.17 19.47
C THR A 266 -3.79 -11.59 19.40
N ILE A 267 -4.70 -12.14 20.21
CA ILE A 267 -6.04 -11.58 20.39
C ILE A 267 -5.98 -10.41 21.39
N PRO A 268 -6.37 -9.18 20.99
CA PRO A 268 -6.44 -8.07 21.91
C PRO A 268 -7.47 -8.30 23.03
N ARG A 269 -7.25 -7.63 24.16
CA ARG A 269 -8.23 -7.62 25.25
C ARG A 269 -9.52 -6.95 24.78
N LYS A 270 -10.65 -7.63 25.00
CA LYS A 270 -12.00 -7.11 24.73
C LYS A 270 -12.54 -6.35 25.94
N ALA A 271 -13.42 -5.38 25.68
CA ALA A 271 -14.26 -4.79 26.73
C ALA A 271 -15.22 -5.83 27.33
N PRO A 272 -15.74 -5.62 28.55
CA PRO A 272 -16.75 -6.50 29.14
C PRO A 272 -17.99 -6.65 28.23
N PRO A 273 -18.68 -7.81 28.27
CA PRO A 273 -19.88 -8.02 27.46
C PRO A 273 -20.94 -6.94 27.72
N THR A 274 -21.43 -6.31 26.65
CA THR A 274 -22.49 -5.29 26.72
C THR A 274 -23.90 -5.90 26.79
N GLY A 275 -24.03 -7.19 26.45
CA GLY A 275 -25.31 -7.87 26.27
C GLY A 275 -26.01 -7.55 24.95
N LYS A 276 -25.45 -6.67 24.11
CA LYS A 276 -26.05 -6.27 22.83
C LYS A 276 -25.63 -7.18 21.68
N ARG A 277 -26.55 -7.42 20.75
CA ARG A 277 -26.38 -8.27 19.57
C ARG A 277 -26.46 -7.45 18.29
N ILE A 278 -25.50 -7.64 17.38
CA ILE A 278 -25.38 -6.88 16.14
C ILE A 278 -25.39 -7.85 14.95
N ALA A 279 -26.24 -7.57 13.97
CA ALA A 279 -26.25 -8.23 12.68
C ALA A 279 -25.49 -7.40 11.65
N VAL A 280 -24.56 -8.02 10.93
CA VAL A 280 -23.77 -7.40 9.87
C VAL A 280 -24.14 -8.07 8.56
N VAL A 281 -24.74 -7.34 7.62
CA VAL A 281 -25.18 -7.87 6.33
C VAL A 281 -24.10 -7.61 5.28
N GLY A 282 -23.40 -8.68 4.89
CA GLY A 282 -22.28 -8.66 3.95
C GLY A 282 -20.92 -8.78 4.65
N SER A 283 -20.06 -9.67 4.13
CA SER A 283 -18.72 -9.93 4.67
C SER A 283 -17.59 -9.27 3.88
N GLY A 284 -17.88 -8.18 3.15
CA GLY A 284 -16.86 -7.35 2.51
C GLY A 284 -16.04 -6.54 3.52
N PRO A 285 -15.08 -5.72 3.05
CA PRO A 285 -14.21 -4.93 3.92
C PRO A 285 -14.95 -4.09 4.98
N ALA A 286 -16.07 -3.47 4.60
CA ALA A 286 -16.90 -2.71 5.54
C ALA A 286 -17.47 -3.60 6.66
N GLY A 287 -18.09 -4.73 6.31
CA GLY A 287 -18.68 -5.64 7.30
C GLY A 287 -17.64 -6.28 8.21
N LEU A 288 -16.50 -6.71 7.66
CA LEU A 288 -15.39 -7.27 8.45
C LEU A 288 -14.83 -6.24 9.45
N THR A 289 -14.68 -4.98 9.02
CA THR A 289 -14.18 -3.90 9.87
C THR A 289 -15.15 -3.55 10.98
N LEU A 290 -16.44 -3.40 10.65
CA LEU A 290 -17.45 -3.14 11.66
C LEU A 290 -17.52 -4.27 12.68
N ALA A 291 -17.46 -5.53 12.23
CA ALA A 291 -17.47 -6.66 13.12
C ALA A 291 -16.25 -6.69 14.05
N ALA A 292 -15.06 -6.37 13.54
CA ALA A 292 -13.82 -6.27 14.32
C ALA A 292 -13.93 -5.21 15.43
N ASP A 293 -14.41 -4.01 15.08
CA ASP A 293 -14.52 -2.91 16.03
C ASP A 293 -15.59 -3.21 17.09
N MET A 294 -16.73 -3.76 16.70
CA MET A 294 -17.84 -4.02 17.61
C MET A 294 -17.58 -5.19 18.57
N VAL A 295 -16.89 -6.25 18.13
CA VAL A 295 -16.55 -7.38 19.01
C VAL A 295 -15.54 -6.98 20.08
N VAL A 296 -14.58 -6.10 19.76
CA VAL A 296 -13.61 -5.58 20.74
C VAL A 296 -14.29 -4.66 21.76
N LYS A 297 -15.35 -3.96 21.35
CA LYS A 297 -16.22 -3.14 22.23
C LYS A 297 -17.18 -3.96 23.11
N GLY A 298 -17.10 -5.30 23.10
CA GLY A 298 -17.87 -6.17 23.99
C GLY A 298 -19.24 -6.60 23.47
N HIS A 299 -19.57 -6.28 22.21
CA HIS A 299 -20.83 -6.68 21.59
C HIS A 299 -20.75 -8.09 20.99
N SER A 300 -21.90 -8.77 20.91
CA SER A 300 -22.04 -10.04 20.19
C SER A 300 -22.34 -9.75 18.71
N VAL A 301 -21.53 -10.28 17.79
CA VAL A 301 -21.61 -9.94 16.37
C VAL A 301 -21.80 -11.19 15.51
N THR A 302 -22.78 -11.14 14.61
CA THR A 302 -23.00 -12.14 13.56
C THR A 302 -22.96 -11.47 12.19
N ILE A 303 -22.09 -11.95 11.30
CA ILE A 303 -22.04 -11.57 9.89
C ILE A 303 -22.89 -12.54 9.08
N PHE A 304 -23.77 -12.03 8.24
CA PHE A 304 -24.55 -12.78 7.25
C PHE A 304 -23.96 -12.54 5.86
N GLU A 305 -23.44 -13.59 5.23
CA GLU A 305 -22.84 -13.54 3.90
C GLU A 305 -23.64 -14.37 2.89
N SER A 306 -23.97 -13.76 1.76
CA SER A 306 -24.72 -14.40 0.67
C SER A 306 -23.99 -15.56 -0.01
N LEU A 307 -22.67 -15.47 -0.16
CA LEU A 307 -21.84 -16.48 -0.81
C LEU A 307 -21.40 -17.57 0.17
N HIS A 308 -20.86 -18.66 -0.38
CA HIS A 308 -20.33 -19.79 0.40
C HIS A 308 -18.95 -19.50 1.03
N LYS A 309 -18.32 -18.37 0.68
CA LYS A 309 -17.07 -17.89 1.29
C LYS A 309 -17.20 -16.42 1.69
N PRO A 310 -16.76 -16.04 2.91
CA PRO A 310 -16.71 -14.65 3.34
C PRO A 310 -15.53 -13.88 2.74
N GLY A 311 -15.64 -12.55 2.70
CA GLY A 311 -14.59 -11.62 2.24
C GLY A 311 -15.02 -10.69 1.08
N GLY A 312 -16.20 -10.93 0.49
CA GLY A 312 -16.72 -10.11 -0.60
C GLY A 312 -15.73 -10.00 -1.78
N VAL A 313 -15.51 -8.77 -2.27
CA VAL A 313 -14.62 -8.49 -3.42
C VAL A 313 -13.18 -9.01 -3.19
N LEU A 314 -12.75 -9.16 -1.93
CA LEU A 314 -11.42 -9.68 -1.59
C LEU A 314 -11.26 -11.15 -2.01
N VAL A 315 -12.36 -11.90 -2.10
CA VAL A 315 -12.36 -13.32 -2.49
C VAL A 315 -12.80 -13.51 -3.93
N TYR A 316 -13.93 -12.94 -4.35
CA TYR A 316 -14.44 -13.19 -5.71
C TYR A 316 -13.92 -12.23 -6.77
N GLY A 317 -13.47 -11.02 -6.38
CA GLY A 317 -13.14 -9.95 -7.32
C GLY A 317 -11.64 -9.81 -7.57
N ILE A 318 -10.89 -9.45 -6.54
CA ILE A 318 -9.44 -9.22 -6.64
C ILE A 318 -8.74 -10.56 -6.91
N PRO A 319 -7.92 -10.73 -7.95
CA PRO A 319 -7.25 -12.01 -8.21
C PRO A 319 -6.15 -12.37 -7.21
N GLU A 320 -5.81 -13.66 -7.16
CA GLU A 320 -4.75 -14.24 -6.30
C GLU A 320 -3.38 -13.56 -6.50
N PHE A 321 -3.05 -13.19 -7.75
CA PHE A 321 -1.78 -12.56 -8.09
C PHE A 321 -1.62 -11.12 -7.54
N ARG A 322 -2.69 -10.53 -7.02
CA ARG A 322 -2.67 -9.24 -6.30
C ARG A 322 -2.99 -9.40 -4.81
N LEU A 323 -3.93 -10.30 -4.48
CA LEU A 323 -4.34 -10.58 -3.12
C LEU A 323 -4.52 -12.08 -2.91
N PRO A 324 -3.49 -12.75 -2.36
CA PRO A 324 -3.54 -14.17 -2.00
C PRO A 324 -4.72 -14.50 -1.09
N LYS A 325 -5.45 -15.56 -1.39
CA LYS A 325 -6.66 -15.94 -0.64
C LYS A 325 -6.35 -16.45 0.75
N ALA A 326 -5.19 -17.08 0.93
CA ALA A 326 -4.71 -17.49 2.24
C ALA A 326 -4.57 -16.31 3.23
N ILE A 327 -4.30 -15.09 2.74
CA ILE A 327 -4.23 -13.89 3.59
C ILE A 327 -5.64 -13.49 4.03
N VAL A 328 -6.59 -13.46 3.09
CA VAL A 328 -7.98 -13.12 3.39
C VAL A 328 -8.59 -14.13 4.37
N GLU A 329 -8.33 -15.42 4.16
CA GLU A 329 -8.75 -16.51 5.06
C GLU A 329 -8.13 -16.35 6.46
N ALA A 330 -6.85 -16.00 6.57
CA ALA A 330 -6.20 -15.74 7.87
C ALA A 330 -6.82 -14.55 8.63
N GLU A 331 -7.15 -13.45 7.93
CA GLU A 331 -7.80 -12.29 8.55
C GLU A 331 -9.23 -12.61 9.01
N ILE A 332 -9.96 -13.42 8.25
CA ILE A 332 -11.29 -13.91 8.64
C ILE A 332 -11.20 -14.84 9.85
N ASP A 333 -10.21 -15.73 9.88
CA ASP A 333 -9.98 -16.62 11.02
C ASP A 333 -9.58 -15.86 12.27
N TYR A 334 -8.81 -14.78 12.14
CA TYR A 334 -8.55 -13.84 13.23
C TYR A 334 -9.86 -13.24 13.79
N LEU A 335 -10.81 -12.84 12.94
CA LEU A 335 -12.13 -12.35 13.39
C LEU A 335 -12.96 -13.44 14.09
N ARG A 336 -12.90 -14.69 13.61
CA ARG A 336 -13.53 -15.82 14.30
C ARG A 336 -12.93 -16.03 15.69
N ARG A 337 -11.60 -15.97 15.82
CA ARG A 337 -10.89 -16.05 17.11
C ARG A 337 -11.22 -14.88 18.04
N LEU A 338 -11.53 -13.69 17.50
CA LEU A 338 -12.06 -12.56 18.29
C LEU A 338 -13.47 -12.84 18.86
N GLY A 339 -14.22 -13.77 18.26
CA GLY A 339 -15.56 -14.18 18.67
C GLY A 339 -16.67 -13.73 17.71
N VAL A 340 -16.33 -13.28 16.51
CA VAL A 340 -17.32 -12.95 15.46
C VAL A 340 -17.89 -14.25 14.88
N LYS A 341 -19.22 -14.34 14.78
CA LYS A 341 -19.91 -15.43 14.08
C LYS A 341 -20.10 -15.06 12.62
N ILE A 342 -19.96 -16.02 11.71
CA ILE A 342 -20.11 -15.79 10.27
C ILE A 342 -20.99 -16.89 9.69
N GLU A 343 -22.18 -16.49 9.22
CA GLU A 343 -23.18 -17.34 8.59
C GLU A 343 -23.12 -17.11 7.07
N VAL A 344 -22.53 -18.06 6.35
CA VAL A 344 -22.45 -18.06 4.88
C VAL A 344 -23.76 -18.55 4.25
N ASN A 345 -23.89 -18.42 2.92
CA ASN A 345 -25.10 -18.80 2.17
C ASN A 345 -26.40 -18.12 2.68
N SER A 346 -26.25 -16.97 3.34
CA SER A 346 -27.30 -16.24 4.05
C SER A 346 -27.70 -14.99 3.27
N ILE A 347 -28.68 -15.13 2.36
CA ILE A 347 -29.14 -14.03 1.51
C ILE A 347 -30.23 -13.21 2.22
N ILE A 348 -29.84 -12.10 2.84
CA ILE A 348 -30.78 -11.12 3.40
C ILE A 348 -31.59 -10.45 2.28
N GLY A 349 -32.90 -10.32 2.49
CA GLY A 349 -33.93 -9.98 1.50
C GLY A 349 -34.55 -11.20 0.79
N ARG A 350 -34.07 -12.42 1.09
CA ARG A 350 -34.67 -13.68 0.62
C ARG A 350 -34.92 -14.69 1.73
N LEU A 351 -33.87 -15.02 2.50
CA LEU A 351 -33.98 -15.94 3.63
C LEU A 351 -34.56 -15.24 4.86
N TYR A 352 -34.10 -14.02 5.11
CA TYR A 352 -34.58 -13.15 6.19
C TYR A 352 -34.68 -11.71 5.68
N THR A 353 -35.65 -10.93 6.14
CA THR A 353 -35.67 -9.47 5.94
C THR A 353 -34.87 -8.75 7.04
N ILE A 354 -34.65 -7.44 6.89
CA ILE A 354 -33.98 -6.63 7.92
C ILE A 354 -34.81 -6.61 9.22
N GLU A 355 -36.13 -6.52 9.09
CA GLU A 355 -37.09 -6.53 10.19
C GLU A 355 -37.05 -7.84 10.97
N GLU A 356 -36.95 -8.98 10.27
CA GLU A 356 -36.85 -10.30 10.89
C GLU A 356 -35.54 -10.49 11.68
N LEU A 357 -34.46 -9.77 11.34
CA LEU A 357 -33.25 -9.74 12.16
C LEU A 357 -33.54 -9.10 13.53
N PHE A 358 -34.29 -8.00 13.58
CA PHE A 358 -34.71 -7.42 14.86
C PHE A 358 -35.61 -8.38 15.66
N THR A 359 -36.58 -9.02 15.01
CA THR A 359 -37.42 -10.04 15.67
C THR A 359 -36.62 -11.24 16.18
N SER A 360 -35.48 -11.55 15.54
CA SER A 360 -34.52 -12.59 15.98
C SER A 360 -33.60 -12.15 17.13
N GLY A 361 -33.85 -10.97 17.71
CA GLY A 361 -33.18 -10.46 18.90
C GLY A 361 -31.85 -9.76 18.63
N TYR A 362 -31.64 -9.20 17.43
CA TYR A 362 -30.54 -8.27 17.17
C TYR A 362 -30.97 -6.84 17.55
N ASP A 363 -30.11 -6.12 18.27
CA ASP A 363 -30.35 -4.74 18.73
C ASP A 363 -30.04 -3.70 17.64
N ALA A 364 -29.14 -4.04 16.70
CA ALA A 364 -28.74 -3.16 15.60
C ALA A 364 -28.33 -3.98 14.36
N VAL A 365 -28.47 -3.35 13.20
CA VAL A 365 -28.08 -3.91 11.90
C VAL A 365 -27.12 -2.95 11.19
N PHE A 366 -26.04 -3.49 10.63
CA PHE A 366 -25.20 -2.78 9.66
C PHE A 366 -25.29 -3.42 8.29
N VAL A 367 -25.48 -2.61 7.25
CA VAL A 367 -25.57 -3.05 5.87
C VAL A 367 -24.30 -2.65 5.10
N GLY A 368 -23.53 -3.66 4.71
CA GLY A 368 -22.27 -3.53 3.97
C GLY A 368 -22.21 -4.46 2.74
N THR A 369 -23.31 -4.59 2.01
CA THR A 369 -23.46 -5.52 0.87
C THR A 369 -22.69 -5.11 -0.39
N GLY A 370 -22.19 -3.88 -0.43
CA GLY A 370 -21.45 -3.31 -1.56
C GLY A 370 -22.29 -3.09 -2.83
N ALA A 371 -21.60 -2.88 -3.95
CA ALA A 371 -22.20 -2.63 -5.26
C ALA A 371 -21.85 -3.77 -6.24
N GLY A 372 -22.53 -4.92 -6.10
CA GLY A 372 -22.18 -6.15 -6.81
C GLY A 372 -22.98 -6.47 -8.08
N LEU A 373 -23.99 -5.67 -8.45
CA LEU A 373 -24.84 -5.95 -9.63
C LEU A 373 -24.16 -5.43 -10.90
N PRO A 374 -23.73 -6.28 -11.85
CA PRO A 374 -23.00 -5.82 -13.03
C PRO A 374 -23.85 -4.92 -13.92
N ILE A 375 -23.21 -3.90 -14.51
CA ILE A 375 -23.83 -3.02 -15.50
C ILE A 375 -23.34 -3.44 -16.89
N PHE A 376 -24.29 -3.65 -17.79
CA PHE A 376 -24.05 -3.87 -19.22
C PHE A 376 -24.29 -2.58 -20.01
N MET A 377 -23.67 -2.48 -21.19
CA MET A 377 -23.71 -1.29 -22.03
C MET A 377 -25.03 -1.14 -22.81
N LYS A 378 -25.84 -2.21 -22.88
CA LYS A 378 -27.10 -2.31 -23.63
C LYS A 378 -26.89 -2.15 -25.14
N LEU A 379 -25.81 -2.73 -25.65
CA LEU A 379 -25.47 -2.69 -27.08
C LEU A 379 -26.09 -3.87 -27.84
N PRO A 380 -26.41 -3.72 -29.14
CA PRO A 380 -26.81 -4.84 -29.97
C PRO A 380 -25.77 -5.97 -29.95
N GLY A 381 -26.22 -7.21 -29.74
CA GLY A 381 -25.37 -8.39 -29.70
C GLY A 381 -24.67 -8.65 -28.35
N GLU A 382 -24.95 -7.88 -27.29
CA GLU A 382 -24.32 -8.06 -25.97
C GLU A 382 -24.66 -9.40 -25.28
N ASN A 383 -25.65 -10.14 -25.80
CA ASN A 383 -26.06 -11.47 -25.35
C ASN A 383 -25.47 -12.64 -26.17
N LEU A 384 -24.47 -12.39 -27.03
CA LEU A 384 -23.74 -13.45 -27.73
C LEU A 384 -22.92 -14.29 -26.74
N CYS A 385 -22.63 -15.54 -27.12
CA CYS A 385 -21.77 -16.41 -26.33
C CYS A 385 -20.35 -15.82 -26.20
N ASN A 386 -19.74 -16.02 -25.04
CA ASN A 386 -18.42 -15.49 -24.64
C ASN A 386 -18.33 -13.97 -24.45
N ILE A 387 -19.49 -13.31 -24.30
CA ILE A 387 -19.58 -11.97 -23.72
C ILE A 387 -19.97 -12.12 -22.26
N LEU A 388 -19.12 -11.64 -21.36
CA LEU A 388 -19.23 -11.85 -19.92
C LEU A 388 -19.21 -10.51 -19.19
N SER A 389 -19.93 -10.41 -18.08
CA SER A 389 -19.62 -9.35 -17.12
C SER A 389 -18.27 -9.63 -16.43
N ALA A 390 -17.55 -8.59 -16.05
CA ALA A 390 -16.35 -8.74 -15.23
C ALA A 390 -16.63 -9.50 -13.93
N ASN A 391 -17.80 -9.26 -13.32
CA ASN A 391 -18.23 -9.96 -12.10
C ASN A 391 -18.33 -11.47 -12.33
N GLU A 392 -18.96 -11.91 -13.42
CA GLU A 392 -19.04 -13.33 -13.75
C GLU A 392 -17.64 -13.92 -14.03
N TYR A 393 -16.86 -13.26 -14.88
CA TYR A 393 -15.54 -13.73 -15.27
C TYR A 393 -14.61 -13.91 -14.05
N LEU A 394 -14.49 -12.88 -13.22
CA LEU A 394 -13.66 -12.92 -12.02
C LEU A 394 -14.22 -13.86 -10.95
N THR A 395 -15.54 -13.98 -10.80
CA THR A 395 -16.13 -14.94 -9.84
C THR A 395 -15.80 -16.38 -10.25
N ARG A 396 -15.95 -16.73 -11.55
CA ARG A 396 -15.58 -18.06 -12.06
C ARG A 396 -14.10 -18.35 -11.81
N ILE A 397 -13.21 -17.40 -12.09
CA ILE A 397 -11.77 -17.60 -11.93
C ILE A 397 -11.36 -17.63 -10.45
N ASN A 398 -11.77 -16.64 -9.65
CA ASN A 398 -11.24 -16.44 -8.30
C ASN A 398 -11.97 -17.27 -7.24
N LEU A 399 -13.31 -17.19 -7.21
CA LEU A 399 -14.10 -17.89 -6.20
C LEU A 399 -14.24 -19.37 -6.55
N MET A 400 -14.54 -19.65 -7.83
CA MET A 400 -14.76 -21.03 -8.29
C MET A 400 -13.50 -21.72 -8.80
N LYS A 401 -12.36 -21.03 -8.80
CA LYS A 401 -11.04 -21.56 -9.23
C LYS A 401 -11.05 -22.19 -10.62
N ALA A 402 -11.82 -21.63 -11.55
CA ALA A 402 -11.99 -22.20 -12.88
C ALA A 402 -10.67 -22.31 -13.68
N TYR A 403 -9.62 -21.57 -13.30
CA TYR A 403 -8.27 -21.73 -13.85
C TYR A 403 -7.67 -23.12 -13.62
N ALA A 404 -8.14 -23.87 -12.63
CA ALA A 404 -7.72 -25.22 -12.28
C ALA A 404 -8.65 -26.31 -12.83
N PHE A 405 -9.59 -26.00 -13.72
CA PHE A 405 -10.46 -27.01 -14.36
C PHE A 405 -9.62 -28.10 -15.09
N PRO A 406 -9.91 -29.40 -14.91
CA PRO A 406 -11.08 -30.00 -14.26
C PRO A 406 -10.90 -30.40 -12.78
N GLU A 407 -9.84 -29.95 -12.09
CA GLU A 407 -9.70 -30.16 -10.63
C GLU A 407 -10.85 -29.50 -9.85
N TYR A 408 -11.32 -28.36 -10.35
CA TYR A 408 -12.55 -27.68 -9.93
C TYR A 408 -13.61 -27.77 -11.04
N ASP A 409 -14.86 -28.01 -10.66
CA ASP A 409 -15.96 -28.32 -11.60
C ASP A 409 -16.36 -27.14 -12.51
N THR A 410 -16.10 -25.90 -12.10
CA THR A 410 -16.52 -24.73 -12.87
C THR A 410 -15.62 -24.54 -14.09
N PRO A 411 -16.17 -24.55 -15.32
CA PRO A 411 -15.36 -24.38 -16.52
C PRO A 411 -14.83 -22.95 -16.65
N ALA A 412 -13.58 -22.84 -17.10
CA ALA A 412 -12.94 -21.57 -17.43
C ALA A 412 -13.46 -21.01 -18.76
N PRO A 413 -13.95 -19.75 -18.79
CA PRO A 413 -14.12 -19.04 -20.05
C PRO A 413 -12.77 -18.89 -20.76
N ARG A 414 -12.71 -19.15 -22.06
CA ARG A 414 -11.48 -19.04 -22.87
C ARG A 414 -11.69 -18.19 -24.11
N GLY A 415 -10.70 -17.38 -24.45
CA GLY A 415 -10.65 -16.59 -25.68
C GLY A 415 -9.19 -16.46 -26.13
N ARG A 416 -8.95 -16.41 -27.44
CA ARG A 416 -7.62 -16.14 -28.01
C ARG A 416 -7.41 -14.65 -28.22
N GLN A 417 -8.46 -13.91 -28.56
CA GLN A 417 -8.47 -12.46 -28.79
C GLN A 417 -9.52 -11.82 -27.88
N VAL A 418 -9.07 -11.38 -26.70
CA VAL A 418 -9.94 -10.89 -25.64
C VAL A 418 -9.99 -9.36 -25.66
N ALA A 419 -11.20 -8.81 -25.69
CA ALA A 419 -11.41 -7.39 -25.42
C ALA A 419 -11.98 -7.18 -24.02
N VAL A 420 -11.35 -6.32 -23.22
CA VAL A 420 -11.85 -5.93 -21.91
C VAL A 420 -12.28 -4.47 -21.97
N ILE A 421 -13.57 -4.21 -21.76
CA ILE A 421 -14.16 -2.88 -21.89
C ILE A 421 -14.15 -2.19 -20.53
N GLY A 422 -13.29 -1.20 -20.36
CA GLY A 422 -13.14 -0.46 -19.10
C GLY A 422 -11.73 0.05 -18.88
N GLY A 423 -11.51 0.79 -17.79
CA GLY A 423 -10.18 1.35 -17.45
C GLY A 423 -9.86 1.36 -15.95
N GLY A 424 -10.71 0.76 -15.11
CA GLY A 424 -10.48 0.66 -13.66
C GLY A 424 -9.75 -0.62 -13.26
N ASN A 425 -9.51 -0.81 -11.95
CA ASN A 425 -8.84 -2.00 -11.42
C ASN A 425 -9.50 -3.30 -11.86
N VAL A 426 -10.84 -3.34 -11.92
CA VAL A 426 -11.60 -4.51 -12.40
C VAL A 426 -11.24 -4.87 -13.85
N ALA A 427 -11.04 -3.86 -14.72
CA ALA A 427 -10.61 -4.10 -16.09
C ALA A 427 -9.17 -4.63 -16.15
N MET A 428 -8.26 -4.08 -15.33
CA MET A 428 -6.88 -4.58 -15.24
C MET A 428 -6.86 -6.02 -14.74
N ASP A 429 -7.62 -6.33 -13.69
CA ASP A 429 -7.75 -7.66 -13.12
C ASP A 429 -8.28 -8.67 -14.15
N CYS A 430 -9.30 -8.30 -14.93
CA CYS A 430 -9.82 -9.12 -16.02
C CYS A 430 -8.78 -9.36 -17.11
N ALA A 431 -8.08 -8.31 -17.56
CA ALA A 431 -7.11 -8.41 -18.64
C ALA A 431 -5.90 -9.27 -18.24
N ARG A 432 -5.32 -9.02 -17.07
CA ARG A 432 -4.18 -9.79 -16.53
C ARG A 432 -4.55 -11.24 -16.22
N THR A 433 -5.79 -11.49 -15.84
CA THR A 433 -6.34 -12.84 -15.71
C THR A 433 -6.45 -13.52 -17.09
N ALA A 434 -6.99 -12.84 -18.10
CA ALA A 434 -7.08 -13.37 -19.46
C ALA A 434 -5.72 -13.76 -20.05
N VAL A 435 -4.67 -12.96 -19.78
CA VAL A 435 -3.28 -13.31 -20.15
C VAL A 435 -2.86 -14.63 -19.49
N ARG A 436 -3.09 -14.77 -18.18
CA ARG A 436 -2.76 -16.00 -17.41
C ARG A 436 -3.55 -17.23 -17.84
N MET A 437 -4.76 -17.01 -18.36
CA MET A 437 -5.60 -18.06 -18.95
C MET A 437 -5.16 -18.48 -20.35
N GLY A 438 -4.04 -17.95 -20.87
CA GLY A 438 -3.43 -18.36 -22.13
C GLY A 438 -3.99 -17.64 -23.36
N SER A 439 -4.63 -16.48 -23.18
CA SER A 439 -5.10 -15.65 -24.30
C SER A 439 -3.90 -15.18 -25.14
N ARG A 440 -3.99 -15.29 -26.46
CA ARG A 440 -2.92 -14.87 -27.38
C ARG A 440 -2.78 -13.34 -27.40
N GLU A 441 -3.91 -12.65 -27.36
CA GLU A 441 -3.98 -11.20 -27.39
C GLU A 441 -5.07 -10.72 -26.45
N VAL A 442 -4.73 -9.76 -25.58
CA VAL A 442 -5.66 -9.12 -24.67
C VAL A 442 -5.57 -7.62 -24.87
N THR A 443 -6.71 -6.99 -25.14
CA THR A 443 -6.81 -5.56 -25.40
C THR A 443 -7.78 -4.90 -24.43
N ILE A 444 -7.29 -3.92 -23.68
CA ILE A 444 -8.11 -2.97 -22.93
C ILE A 444 -8.71 -1.96 -23.91
N VAL A 445 -10.03 -1.83 -23.89
CA VAL A 445 -10.78 -0.86 -24.70
C VAL A 445 -11.34 0.20 -23.76
N TYR A 446 -10.77 1.40 -23.85
CA TYR A 446 -11.10 2.49 -22.94
C TYR A 446 -11.53 3.74 -23.70
N ARG A 447 -12.66 4.32 -23.28
CA ARG A 447 -13.28 5.47 -23.95
C ARG A 447 -12.57 6.80 -23.71
N ARG A 448 -11.58 6.86 -22.81
CA ARG A 448 -10.75 8.05 -22.54
C ARG A 448 -9.27 7.72 -22.76
N THR A 449 -8.36 8.60 -22.31
CA THR A 449 -6.91 8.40 -22.45
C THR A 449 -6.33 7.69 -21.23
N ARG A 450 -5.01 7.46 -21.24
CA ARG A 450 -4.28 6.86 -20.12
C ARG A 450 -4.42 7.68 -18.84
N ASP A 451 -4.39 9.00 -18.95
CA ASP A 451 -4.36 9.92 -17.80
C ASP A 451 -5.69 9.94 -17.03
N GLU A 452 -6.81 9.57 -17.67
CA GLU A 452 -8.11 9.47 -17.00
C GLU A 452 -8.43 8.08 -16.45
N MET A 453 -7.51 7.11 -16.60
CA MET A 453 -7.73 5.74 -16.10
C MET A 453 -7.86 5.74 -14.57
N PRO A 454 -8.96 5.20 -14.00
CA PRO A 454 -9.12 5.11 -12.55
C PRO A 454 -8.43 3.89 -11.92
N ALA A 455 -7.69 3.08 -12.69
CA ALA A 455 -6.91 1.98 -12.14
C ALA A 455 -5.66 2.49 -11.41
N ARG A 456 -5.19 1.72 -10.42
CA ARG A 456 -3.91 1.98 -9.74
C ARG A 456 -2.79 1.97 -10.78
N THR A 457 -1.89 2.95 -10.70
CA THR A 457 -0.76 3.10 -11.62
C THR A 457 0.06 1.81 -11.73
N GLU A 458 0.36 1.18 -10.58
CA GLU A 458 1.09 -0.09 -10.49
C GLU A 458 0.40 -1.22 -11.30
N GLU A 459 -0.93 -1.28 -11.31
CA GLU A 459 -1.68 -2.33 -12.00
C GLU A 459 -1.71 -2.12 -13.52
N ILE A 460 -1.70 -0.85 -13.95
CA ILE A 460 -1.57 -0.47 -15.36
C ILE A 460 -0.18 -0.87 -15.86
N GLU A 461 0.87 -0.50 -15.11
CA GLU A 461 2.26 -0.85 -15.44
C GLU A 461 2.47 -2.37 -15.47
N HIS A 462 1.90 -3.10 -14.51
CA HIS A 462 1.97 -4.56 -14.50
C HIS A 462 1.26 -5.18 -15.70
N ALA A 463 0.11 -4.64 -16.12
CA ALA A 463 -0.60 -5.11 -17.31
C ALA A 463 0.20 -4.84 -18.59
N GLU A 464 0.82 -3.65 -18.71
CA GLU A 464 1.71 -3.29 -19.83
C GLU A 464 2.90 -4.25 -19.92
N GLN A 465 3.57 -4.52 -18.80
CA GLN A 465 4.70 -5.47 -18.70
C GLN A 465 4.28 -6.92 -19.06
N GLU A 466 3.04 -7.30 -18.76
CA GLU A 466 2.47 -8.63 -19.06
C GLU A 466 1.99 -8.75 -20.52
N GLY A 467 2.13 -7.69 -21.33
CA GLY A 467 1.79 -7.69 -22.75
C GLY A 467 0.34 -7.33 -23.09
N VAL A 468 -0.42 -6.79 -22.13
CA VAL A 468 -1.77 -6.26 -22.40
C VAL A 468 -1.67 -5.04 -23.31
N LYS A 469 -2.45 -5.03 -24.39
CA LYS A 469 -2.57 -3.89 -25.30
C LYS A 469 -3.61 -2.90 -24.80
N PHE A 470 -3.39 -1.63 -25.06
CA PHE A 470 -4.33 -0.56 -24.70
C PHE A 470 -4.84 0.16 -25.93
N ARG A 471 -6.16 0.26 -26.03
CA ARG A 471 -6.87 0.98 -27.09
C ARG A 471 -7.69 2.09 -26.46
N PHE A 472 -7.04 3.23 -26.30
CA PHE A 472 -7.63 4.45 -25.77
C PHE A 472 -8.58 5.10 -26.76
N LEU A 473 -9.38 6.05 -26.26
CA LEU A 473 -10.35 6.80 -27.04
C LEU A 473 -11.20 5.89 -27.95
N THR A 474 -11.66 4.77 -27.41
CA THR A 474 -12.40 3.75 -28.17
C THR A 474 -13.57 3.25 -27.34
N THR A 475 -14.75 3.11 -27.95
CA THR A 475 -15.90 2.43 -27.33
C THR A 475 -16.60 1.52 -28.34
N PRO A 476 -17.10 0.34 -27.94
CA PRO A 476 -17.93 -0.49 -28.82
C PRO A 476 -19.30 0.16 -29.05
N VAL A 477 -19.89 -0.16 -30.20
CA VAL A 477 -21.25 0.25 -30.61
C VAL A 477 -22.16 -0.95 -30.93
N ARG A 478 -21.59 -2.11 -31.31
CA ARG A 478 -22.31 -3.40 -31.39
C ARG A 478 -21.34 -4.58 -31.40
N PHE A 479 -21.85 -5.75 -31.05
CA PHE A 479 -21.16 -7.03 -31.14
C PHE A 479 -21.70 -7.87 -32.28
N ILE A 480 -20.83 -8.61 -32.95
CA ILE A 480 -21.13 -9.39 -34.15
C ILE A 480 -20.80 -10.86 -33.87
N GLY A 481 -21.78 -11.72 -34.09
CA GLY A 481 -21.67 -13.15 -33.87
C GLY A 481 -21.29 -13.94 -35.13
N ASP A 482 -20.82 -15.16 -34.93
CA ASP A 482 -20.77 -16.20 -35.96
C ASP A 482 -22.13 -16.93 -36.11
N ASP A 483 -22.17 -17.95 -36.95
CA ASP A 483 -23.36 -18.76 -37.22
C ASP A 483 -23.83 -19.55 -35.98
N ARG A 484 -22.96 -19.74 -34.98
CA ARG A 484 -23.24 -20.40 -33.71
C ARG A 484 -23.54 -19.42 -32.58
N ARG A 485 -23.69 -18.12 -32.89
CA ARG A 485 -23.96 -17.04 -31.93
C ARG A 485 -22.81 -16.78 -30.94
N TRP A 486 -21.58 -17.15 -31.29
CA TRP A 486 -20.37 -16.76 -30.56
C TRP A 486 -19.86 -15.43 -31.07
N VAL A 487 -19.40 -14.55 -30.17
CA VAL A 487 -18.80 -13.29 -30.58
C VAL A 487 -17.56 -13.55 -31.44
N LYS A 488 -17.48 -12.88 -32.60
CA LYS A 488 -16.33 -12.95 -33.52
C LYS A 488 -15.69 -11.60 -33.80
N GLN A 489 -16.49 -10.53 -33.69
CA GLN A 489 -16.07 -9.16 -33.94
C GLN A 489 -16.87 -8.20 -33.06
N MET A 490 -16.30 -7.04 -32.78
CA MET A 490 -17.03 -5.89 -32.27
C MET A 490 -16.80 -4.68 -33.18
N GLU A 491 -17.86 -3.93 -33.44
CA GLU A 491 -17.74 -2.63 -34.08
C GLU A 491 -17.50 -1.58 -33.00
N CYS A 492 -16.51 -0.74 -33.22
CA CYS A 492 -16.11 0.33 -32.32
C CYS A 492 -16.09 1.66 -33.05
N VAL A 493 -16.17 2.74 -32.28
CA VAL A 493 -16.00 4.11 -32.74
C VAL A 493 -14.85 4.78 -31.97
N GLN A 494 -14.11 5.66 -32.64
CA GLN A 494 -13.12 6.49 -31.95
C GLN A 494 -13.80 7.61 -31.17
N MET A 495 -13.20 8.00 -30.07
CA MET A 495 -13.64 9.08 -29.19
C MET A 495 -12.69 10.27 -29.30
N GLN A 496 -13.18 11.44 -28.93
CA GLN A 496 -12.37 12.62 -28.61
C GLN A 496 -12.77 13.13 -27.24
N LEU A 497 -11.83 13.75 -26.52
CA LEU A 497 -12.13 14.37 -25.24
C LEU A 497 -12.82 15.72 -25.47
N GLY A 498 -13.95 15.93 -24.78
CA GLY A 498 -14.60 17.23 -24.63
C GLY A 498 -14.39 17.79 -23.22
N GLU A 499 -15.23 18.73 -22.83
CA GLU A 499 -15.17 19.36 -21.51
C GLU A 499 -15.28 18.36 -20.35
N PRO A 500 -14.65 18.64 -19.19
CA PRO A 500 -14.80 17.85 -17.98
C PRO A 500 -16.25 17.58 -17.58
N ASP A 501 -16.53 16.36 -17.11
CA ASP A 501 -17.78 15.98 -16.48
C ASP A 501 -17.82 16.38 -14.98
N ALA A 502 -18.91 16.05 -14.29
CA ALA A 502 -19.07 16.33 -12.86
C ALA A 502 -18.03 15.62 -11.96
N SER A 503 -17.32 14.61 -12.47
CA SER A 503 -16.18 13.97 -11.79
C SER A 503 -14.84 14.67 -12.07
N GLY A 504 -14.84 15.77 -12.82
CA GLY A 504 -13.64 16.49 -13.26
C GLY A 504 -12.92 15.83 -14.44
N ARG A 505 -13.44 14.73 -14.98
CA ARG A 505 -12.80 14.00 -16.08
C ARG A 505 -13.41 14.38 -17.42
N PRO A 506 -12.60 14.65 -18.46
CA PRO A 506 -13.09 14.94 -19.81
C PRO A 506 -14.17 13.97 -20.30
N ARG A 507 -15.25 14.51 -20.85
CA ARG A 507 -16.34 13.72 -21.45
C ARG A 507 -15.86 13.09 -22.75
N PRO A 508 -16.02 11.77 -22.94
CA PRO A 508 -15.70 11.14 -24.21
C PRO A 508 -16.84 11.39 -25.21
N ILE A 509 -16.52 11.97 -26.37
CA ILE A 509 -17.47 12.29 -27.45
C ILE A 509 -17.15 11.42 -28.68
N PRO A 510 -18.13 10.70 -29.27
CA PRO A 510 -17.88 9.90 -30.47
C PRO A 510 -17.44 10.77 -31.66
N LYS A 511 -16.40 10.33 -32.36
CA LYS A 511 -15.97 10.94 -33.62
C LYS A 511 -16.76 10.34 -34.77
N ALA A 512 -17.62 11.12 -35.41
CA ALA A 512 -18.44 10.67 -36.54
C ALA A 512 -17.58 10.10 -37.68
N GLY A 513 -18.03 9.00 -38.29
CA GLY A 513 -17.35 8.34 -39.42
C GLY A 513 -16.06 7.60 -39.06
N SER A 514 -15.77 7.41 -37.77
CA SER A 514 -14.55 6.73 -37.30
C SER A 514 -14.76 5.25 -36.94
N ASN A 515 -15.88 4.67 -37.37
CA ASN A 515 -16.23 3.29 -37.04
C ASN A 515 -15.24 2.31 -37.68
N PHE A 516 -14.90 1.26 -36.96
CA PHE A 516 -14.04 0.17 -37.44
C PHE A 516 -14.41 -1.13 -36.75
N LEU A 517 -14.00 -2.25 -37.35
CA LEU A 517 -14.17 -3.59 -36.78
C LEU A 517 -12.91 -4.04 -36.04
N MET A 518 -13.10 -4.72 -34.93
CA MET A 518 -12.04 -5.38 -34.18
C MET A 518 -12.40 -6.86 -33.99
N ASP A 519 -11.51 -7.74 -34.42
CA ASP A 519 -11.67 -9.19 -34.25
C ASP A 519 -11.51 -9.55 -32.77
N VAL A 520 -12.48 -10.27 -32.22
CA VAL A 520 -12.53 -10.69 -30.81
C VAL A 520 -13.29 -12.01 -30.71
N ASP A 521 -12.83 -12.93 -29.87
CA ASP A 521 -13.56 -14.17 -29.59
C ASP A 521 -14.05 -14.25 -28.14
N MET A 522 -13.70 -13.26 -27.31
CA MET A 522 -14.24 -13.03 -25.98
C MET A 522 -14.33 -11.52 -25.69
N VAL A 523 -15.41 -11.10 -25.04
CA VAL A 523 -15.56 -9.74 -24.53
C VAL A 523 -15.88 -9.77 -23.05
N ILE A 524 -15.13 -9.01 -22.26
CA ILE A 524 -15.38 -8.84 -20.83
C ILE A 524 -15.80 -7.41 -20.55
N VAL A 525 -17.02 -7.23 -20.06
CA VAL A 525 -17.64 -5.93 -19.78
C VAL A 525 -17.30 -5.50 -18.35
N ALA A 526 -16.42 -4.51 -18.21
CA ALA A 526 -15.91 -3.99 -16.94
C ALA A 526 -16.23 -2.49 -16.75
N VAL A 527 -17.49 -2.11 -17.01
CA VAL A 527 -17.95 -0.71 -17.02
C VAL A 527 -18.57 -0.23 -15.70
N GLY A 528 -18.52 -1.06 -14.67
CA GLY A 528 -19.00 -0.75 -13.32
C GLY A 528 -20.10 -1.70 -12.83
N ALA A 529 -20.51 -1.49 -11.59
CA ALA A 529 -21.54 -2.26 -10.93
C ALA A 529 -22.43 -1.34 -10.08
N GLY A 530 -23.61 -1.82 -9.73
CA GLY A 530 -24.63 -1.11 -8.95
C GLY A 530 -25.10 -1.89 -7.73
N PRO A 531 -26.02 -1.30 -6.94
CA PRO A 531 -26.59 -1.93 -5.77
C PRO A 531 -27.54 -3.07 -6.18
N ASN A 532 -27.55 -4.15 -5.40
CA ASN A 532 -28.41 -5.30 -5.67
C ASN A 532 -29.83 -5.04 -5.08
N PRO A 533 -30.91 -5.10 -5.89
CA PRO A 533 -32.27 -4.86 -5.41
C PRO A 533 -32.77 -5.90 -4.39
N VAL A 534 -32.15 -7.07 -4.31
CA VAL A 534 -32.59 -8.16 -3.42
C VAL A 534 -32.64 -7.73 -1.96
N LEU A 535 -31.66 -6.96 -1.48
CA LEU A 535 -31.62 -6.46 -0.10
C LEU A 535 -32.87 -5.65 0.29
N PHE A 536 -33.44 -4.93 -0.68
CA PHE A 536 -34.61 -4.06 -0.46
C PHE A 536 -35.93 -4.84 -0.51
N SER A 537 -35.89 -6.13 -0.85
CA SER A 537 -37.06 -7.00 -0.81
C SER A 537 -37.43 -7.24 0.65
N GLY A 538 -38.59 -6.74 1.07
CA GLY A 538 -39.05 -6.80 2.47
C GLY A 538 -38.69 -5.58 3.32
N ALA A 539 -37.87 -4.65 2.83
CA ALA A 539 -37.49 -3.41 3.53
C ALA A 539 -37.93 -2.15 2.75
N PRO A 540 -39.24 -1.92 2.51
CA PRO A 540 -39.74 -0.80 1.69
C PRO A 540 -39.40 0.58 2.27
N ASN A 541 -39.18 0.64 3.58
CA ASN A 541 -38.84 1.87 4.30
C ASN A 541 -37.34 2.19 4.29
N LEU A 542 -36.50 1.33 3.70
CA LEU A 542 -35.08 1.62 3.51
C LEU A 542 -34.90 2.52 2.27
N GLU A 543 -34.73 3.81 2.52
CA GLU A 543 -34.67 4.82 1.47
C GLU A 543 -33.47 4.63 0.55
N ARG A 544 -33.69 4.94 -0.73
CA ARG A 544 -32.67 4.90 -1.77
C ARG A 544 -32.48 6.28 -2.38
N ASN A 545 -31.25 6.58 -2.79
CA ASN A 545 -31.00 7.75 -3.64
C ASN A 545 -31.43 7.47 -5.10
N GLU A 546 -31.34 8.49 -5.96
CA GLU A 546 -31.72 8.40 -7.39
C GLU A 546 -30.95 7.33 -8.17
N ARG A 547 -29.78 6.93 -7.69
CA ARG A 547 -28.92 5.90 -8.29
C ARG A 547 -29.19 4.50 -7.72
N GLY A 548 -30.15 4.36 -6.80
CA GLY A 548 -30.56 3.10 -6.19
C GLY A 548 -29.75 2.64 -4.98
N TYR A 549 -28.76 3.42 -4.53
CA TYR A 549 -27.95 3.13 -3.34
C TYR A 549 -28.69 3.50 -2.06
N ILE A 550 -28.31 2.94 -0.91
CA ILE A 550 -28.91 3.30 0.38
C ILE A 550 -28.64 4.78 0.67
N LYS A 551 -29.69 5.53 1.00
CA LYS A 551 -29.58 6.90 1.46
C LYS A 551 -29.27 6.92 2.95
N THR A 552 -28.19 7.60 3.32
CA THR A 552 -27.80 7.85 4.71
C THR A 552 -28.03 9.31 5.07
N PHE A 553 -28.41 9.57 6.32
CA PHE A 553 -28.76 10.89 6.82
C PHE A 553 -27.68 11.52 7.71
N THR A 554 -26.69 10.72 8.12
CA THR A 554 -25.50 11.17 8.87
C THR A 554 -24.22 10.69 8.18
N PRO A 555 -23.07 11.34 8.45
CA PRO A 555 -21.75 10.84 8.02
C PRO A 555 -21.42 9.44 8.57
N SER A 556 -21.94 9.09 9.75
CA SER A 556 -21.80 7.76 10.35
C SER A 556 -22.63 6.67 9.68
N GLY A 557 -23.50 7.03 8.73
CA GLY A 557 -24.26 6.07 7.94
C GLY A 557 -25.61 5.67 8.50
N ARG A 558 -26.24 6.47 9.39
CA ARG A 558 -27.62 6.20 9.85
C ARG A 558 -28.59 6.26 8.66
N THR A 559 -29.48 5.27 8.57
CA THR A 559 -30.46 5.14 7.49
C THR A 559 -31.84 5.65 7.91
N SER A 560 -32.84 5.53 7.02
CA SER A 560 -34.24 5.83 7.33
C SER A 560 -34.89 4.86 8.32
N ILE A 561 -34.25 3.72 8.61
CA ILE A 561 -34.75 2.73 9.58
C ILE A 561 -33.97 2.87 10.89
N PRO A 562 -34.63 3.19 12.02
CA PRO A 562 -34.00 3.22 13.34
C PRO A 562 -33.26 1.92 13.68
N GLY A 563 -32.04 2.04 14.18
CA GLY A 563 -31.19 0.89 14.50
C GLY A 563 -30.50 0.26 13.28
N VAL A 564 -30.62 0.84 12.08
CA VAL A 564 -29.96 0.37 10.86
C VAL A 564 -28.96 1.41 10.34
N TRP A 565 -27.71 0.98 10.23
CA TRP A 565 -26.62 1.73 9.60
C TRP A 565 -26.25 1.09 8.26
N ALA A 566 -25.67 1.88 7.36
CA ALA A 566 -25.09 1.40 6.11
C ALA A 566 -23.75 2.07 5.83
N GLY A 567 -22.83 1.34 5.19
CA GLY A 567 -21.51 1.87 4.87
C GLY A 567 -20.79 1.11 3.76
N GLY A 568 -19.77 1.75 3.19
CA GLY A 568 -19.04 1.26 2.02
C GLY A 568 -19.82 1.42 0.71
N ASP A 569 -19.50 0.58 -0.27
CA ASP A 569 -19.95 0.75 -1.66
C ASP A 569 -21.49 0.75 -1.84
N ILE A 570 -22.26 0.22 -0.88
CA ILE A 570 -23.73 0.25 -0.92
C ILE A 570 -24.32 1.65 -0.67
N VAL A 571 -23.51 2.57 -0.14
CA VAL A 571 -23.87 3.99 0.08
C VAL A 571 -23.22 4.87 -0.97
N THR A 572 -21.90 4.76 -1.16
CA THR A 572 -21.13 5.67 -2.01
C THR A 572 -21.14 5.29 -3.49
N GLY A 573 -21.48 4.04 -3.82
CA GLY A 573 -21.05 3.40 -5.06
C GLY A 573 -19.60 2.95 -5.00
N SER A 574 -19.17 2.20 -6.02
CA SER A 574 -17.84 1.57 -6.08
C SER A 574 -16.72 2.55 -5.73
N ALA A 575 -16.02 2.29 -4.62
CA ALA A 575 -14.94 3.10 -4.11
C ALA A 575 -13.67 2.25 -3.93
N THR A 576 -12.96 2.41 -2.80
CA THR A 576 -11.77 1.63 -2.45
C THR A 576 -12.00 0.84 -1.17
N VAL A 577 -11.26 -0.25 -0.99
CA VAL A 577 -11.35 -1.12 0.20
C VAL A 577 -11.28 -0.29 1.48
N ILE A 578 -10.29 0.60 1.60
CA ILE A 578 -10.06 1.40 2.81
C ILE A 578 -11.12 2.49 3.04
N LEU A 579 -11.75 3.02 1.99
CA LEU A 579 -12.89 3.94 2.17
C LEU A 579 -14.10 3.21 2.76
N ALA A 580 -14.34 1.97 2.33
CA ALA A 580 -15.38 1.13 2.91
C ALA A 580 -15.10 0.81 4.39
N MET A 581 -13.83 0.59 4.75
CA MET A 581 -13.40 0.40 6.14
C MET A 581 -13.55 1.68 6.98
N GLY A 582 -13.20 2.85 6.43
CA GLY A 582 -13.37 4.14 7.09
C GLY A 582 -14.84 4.44 7.41
N ALA A 583 -15.74 4.22 6.45
CA ALA A 583 -17.18 4.36 6.67
C ALA A 583 -17.69 3.40 7.75
N ALA A 584 -17.25 2.13 7.73
CA ALA A 584 -17.62 1.15 8.73
C ALA A 584 -17.14 1.52 10.15
N ARG A 585 -15.95 2.12 10.28
CA ARG A 585 -15.42 2.56 11.57
C ARG A 585 -16.21 3.73 12.16
N GLN A 586 -16.62 4.69 11.32
CA GLN A 586 -17.52 5.77 11.74
C GLN A 586 -18.87 5.22 12.20
N ALA A 587 -19.43 4.28 11.44
CA ALA A 587 -20.67 3.57 11.82
C ALA A 587 -20.52 2.79 13.12
N ALA A 588 -19.40 2.09 13.35
CA ALA A 588 -19.15 1.33 14.56
C ALA A 588 -19.03 2.22 15.81
N ASN A 589 -18.48 3.42 15.69
CA ASN A 589 -18.40 4.38 16.80
C ASN A 589 -19.79 4.90 17.18
N ASP A 590 -20.53 5.42 16.19
CA ASP A 590 -21.89 5.93 16.39
C ASP A 590 -22.86 4.83 16.87
N MET A 591 -22.82 3.63 16.28
CA MET A 591 -23.64 2.49 16.69
C MET A 591 -23.34 2.07 18.14
N HIS A 592 -22.06 2.08 18.55
CA HIS A 592 -21.71 1.76 19.93
C HIS A 592 -22.25 2.82 20.89
N GLU A 593 -22.06 4.10 20.60
CA GLU A 593 -22.58 5.19 21.42
C GLU A 593 -24.11 5.12 21.55
N TYR A 594 -24.83 4.92 20.44
CA TYR A 594 -26.28 4.76 20.43
C TYR A 594 -26.76 3.58 21.27
N LEU A 595 -26.10 2.43 21.19
CA LEU A 595 -26.48 1.22 21.94
C LEU A 595 -26.19 1.33 23.45
N MET A 596 -25.25 2.19 23.82
CA MET A 596 -24.83 2.40 25.22
C MET A 596 -25.48 3.64 25.86
N SER A 597 -26.10 4.53 25.08
CA SER A 597 -26.81 5.71 25.60
C SER A 597 -28.25 5.42 25.99
N GLU A 598 -28.78 6.19 26.94
CA GLU A 598 -30.22 6.18 27.27
C GLU A 598 -31.07 6.97 26.24
N SER A 599 -30.46 7.94 25.56
CA SER A 599 -31.10 8.66 24.46
C SER A 599 -31.22 7.77 23.24
N LYS A 600 -32.43 7.69 22.68
CA LYS A 600 -32.73 6.94 21.44
C LYS A 600 -33.05 7.86 20.27
N GLU A 601 -32.59 9.10 20.32
CA GLU A 601 -32.79 10.04 19.22
C GLU A 601 -32.22 9.46 17.91
N TRP A 602 -33.10 9.38 16.93
CA TRP A 602 -32.80 8.96 15.57
C TRP A 602 -32.91 10.17 14.64
N VAL A 603 -32.38 10.03 13.42
CA VAL A 603 -32.25 11.11 12.43
C VAL A 603 -33.55 11.80 12.08
#